data_AF-A0A671X852-F1
#
_entry.id   AF-A0A671X852-F1
#
_cell.length_a   1.000
_cell.length_b   1.000
_cell.length_c   1.000
_cell.angle_alpha   90.00
_cell.angle_beta   90.00
_cell.angle_gamma   90.00
#
_symmetry.space_group_name_H-M   'P 1'
#
loop_
_entity.id
_entity.type
_entity.pdbx_description
1 polymer ?
#
loop_
_entity_poly.entity_id
_entity_poly.type
_entity_poly.pdbx_seq_one_letter_code
_entity_poly.pdbx_strand_id
1 'polypeptide(L)'
;MPKAQEKNTSTPKASNIAAAQANTRSGAAAASQRNPGTNMDSGEIIRAINELKSDIKGHNECLKQEIIQLRQEVNGKLDNLVTAVQSLSDRVDELEPRVEQVEGWTEEATETLCTYLKQQRSLQQKLTDLESRSRRNNIRIFGVAEGEEGNSVLQFVEKFIKSELPASQDLDLKIQRAHRTLAPRSRSDAPPRPIVVGFLEFTTKELILREAWKKRKIQVGERLIYFDHDYASEIVKKRKEYNWIKKALKQKGIRFQTPYTNMRIHWATGVCTYSTAQEAQRELKKRGFTVEEPESTEGESLAETRLLERMGWQRVAGRREKGAAAAQRAKEKLQEFQRGHTEDS
;
A
#
# COMPACT_ATOMS: atom_id res chain seq x y z
N MET A 1 -12.06 9.42 12.41
CA MET A 1 -13.12 9.85 13.36
C MET A 1 -13.76 11.08 12.76
N PRO A 2 -15.08 11.17 12.52
CA PRO A 2 -16.21 10.51 13.22
C PRO A 2 -16.83 9.33 12.41
N LYS A 3 -17.09 8.20 13.05
CA LYS A 3 -18.37 7.70 13.64
C LYS A 3 -19.41 7.25 12.60
N ALA A 4 -19.31 5.96 12.29
CA ALA A 4 -20.34 5.13 11.67
C ALA A 4 -21.53 4.95 12.62
N GLN A 5 -22.73 4.94 12.06
CA GLN A 5 -23.91 4.34 12.68
C GLN A 5 -24.55 3.39 11.66
N GLU A 6 -24.37 2.10 11.93
CA GLU A 6 -25.16 1.01 11.39
C GLU A 6 -26.61 1.14 11.86
N LYS A 7 -27.57 0.92 10.96
CA LYS A 7 -28.93 0.53 11.33
C LYS A 7 -29.36 -0.69 10.54
N ASN A 8 -29.46 -1.76 11.32
CA ASN A 8 -30.08 -3.04 11.03
C ASN A 8 -31.46 -2.91 10.37
N THR A 9 -31.72 -3.73 9.36
CA THR A 9 -33.08 -4.15 9.01
C THR A 9 -33.18 -5.68 9.12
N SER A 10 -33.74 -6.09 10.25
CA SER A 10 -34.21 -7.44 10.52
C SER A 10 -35.42 -7.78 9.64
N THR A 11 -35.43 -9.00 9.13
CA THR A 11 -36.56 -9.71 8.51
C THR A 11 -37.86 -9.65 9.34
N PRO A 12 -39.03 -9.86 8.69
CA PRO A 12 -40.12 -10.58 9.34
C PRO A 12 -40.28 -11.98 8.75
N LYS A 13 -40.40 -12.93 9.69
CA LYS A 13 -40.64 -14.36 9.52
C LYS A 13 -42.08 -14.63 9.07
N ALA A 14 -42.22 -15.71 8.31
CA ALA A 14 -43.45 -16.49 8.20
C ALA A 14 -43.78 -17.23 9.51
N SER A 15 -45.07 -17.29 9.87
CA SER A 15 -45.76 -18.22 10.79
C SER A 15 -47.03 -17.50 11.31
N ASN A 16 -48.23 -18.06 11.53
CA ASN A 16 -48.86 -19.36 11.26
C ASN A 16 -50.30 -19.29 11.87
N ILE A 17 -51.20 -20.13 11.35
CA ILE A 17 -52.21 -20.95 12.08
C ILE A 17 -53.60 -20.38 12.52
N ALA A 18 -54.58 -21.27 12.25
CA ALA A 18 -55.89 -21.56 12.88
C ALA A 18 -57.10 -20.77 12.36
N ALA A 19 -58.08 -21.38 11.69
CA ALA A 19 -58.95 -22.52 12.00
C ALA A 19 -60.21 -22.15 12.80
N ALA A 20 -61.33 -22.68 12.29
CA ALA A 20 -62.65 -22.88 12.89
C ALA A 20 -63.57 -21.66 13.05
N GLN A 21 -64.69 -21.69 12.33
CA GLN A 21 -66.00 -21.83 12.97
C GLN A 21 -67.01 -22.44 12.00
N ALA A 22 -67.32 -23.71 12.26
CA ALA A 22 -68.57 -24.35 11.85
C ALA A 22 -69.71 -23.77 12.72
N ASN A 23 -70.86 -23.51 12.12
CA ASN A 23 -72.10 -23.42 12.89
C ASN A 23 -73.23 -24.16 12.17
N THR A 24 -73.57 -25.30 12.76
CA THR A 24 -74.73 -26.15 12.50
C THR A 24 -75.79 -25.88 13.57
N ARG A 25 -77.07 -25.73 13.17
CA ARG A 25 -78.27 -26.21 13.90
C ARG A 25 -79.46 -26.18 12.93
N SER A 26 -79.93 -27.34 12.46
CA SER A 26 -81.07 -28.14 12.98
C SER A 26 -82.39 -27.36 12.95
N GLY A 27 -83.49 -27.78 12.34
CA GLY A 27 -83.91 -29.07 11.80
C GLY A 27 -85.42 -29.16 12.03
N ALA A 28 -86.20 -29.55 11.03
CA ALA A 28 -87.54 -30.13 11.21
C ALA A 28 -87.88 -30.94 9.97
N ALA A 29 -88.05 -32.24 10.18
CA ALA A 29 -88.42 -33.23 9.19
C ALA A 29 -89.90 -33.14 8.84
N ALA A 30 -90.23 -33.41 7.57
CA ALA A 30 -91.43 -34.14 7.21
C ALA A 30 -91.15 -34.94 5.93
N ALA A 31 -91.26 -36.25 6.05
CA ALA A 31 -91.13 -37.23 4.98
C ALA A 31 -92.23 -37.06 3.92
N SER A 32 -91.97 -37.49 2.68
CA SER A 32 -92.63 -38.67 2.08
C SER A 32 -92.42 -38.73 0.55
N GLN A 33 -91.96 -39.91 0.12
CA GLN A 33 -92.28 -40.62 -1.14
C GLN A 33 -91.60 -40.30 -2.49
N ARG A 34 -90.81 -41.31 -2.90
CA ARG A 34 -90.84 -42.09 -4.16
C ARG A 34 -90.42 -41.43 -5.49
N ASN A 35 -89.22 -41.84 -5.94
CA ASN A 35 -88.75 -42.13 -7.32
C ASN A 35 -89.86 -42.70 -8.25
N PRO A 36 -89.74 -42.66 -9.61
CA PRO A 36 -88.49 -42.68 -10.41
C PRO A 36 -88.50 -41.87 -11.74
N GLY A 37 -87.32 -41.73 -12.35
CA GLY A 37 -87.16 -41.66 -13.81
C GLY A 37 -87.89 -40.50 -14.54
N THR A 38 -87.38 -39.28 -14.40
CA THR A 38 -87.71 -38.20 -15.33
C THR A 38 -86.68 -38.18 -16.44
N ASN A 39 -87.11 -38.66 -17.61
CA ASN A 39 -86.60 -38.19 -18.88
C ASN A 39 -86.58 -36.66 -18.75
N MET A 40 -85.40 -36.04 -18.61
CA MET A 40 -85.30 -34.61 -18.29
C MET A 40 -86.18 -33.86 -19.28
N ASP A 41 -87.20 -33.18 -18.76
CA ASP A 41 -88.07 -32.35 -19.57
C ASP A 41 -87.19 -31.33 -20.28
N SER A 42 -87.36 -31.17 -21.59
CA SER A 42 -86.57 -30.23 -22.39
C SER A 42 -86.57 -28.83 -21.77
N GLY A 43 -87.62 -28.45 -21.02
CA GLY A 43 -87.70 -27.22 -20.24
C GLY A 43 -86.69 -27.11 -19.09
N GLU A 44 -86.40 -28.20 -18.36
CA GLU A 44 -85.39 -28.22 -17.28
C GLU A 44 -83.96 -28.13 -17.85
N ILE A 45 -83.71 -28.79 -18.99
CA ILE A 45 -82.44 -28.68 -19.72
C ILE A 45 -82.23 -27.24 -20.23
N ILE A 46 -83.26 -26.62 -20.80
CA ILE A 46 -83.22 -25.23 -21.26
C ILE A 46 -82.96 -24.26 -20.09
N ARG A 47 -83.55 -24.52 -18.92
CA ARG A 47 -83.32 -23.72 -17.70
C ARG A 47 -81.87 -23.82 -17.22
N ALA A 48 -81.30 -25.03 -17.15
CA ALA A 48 -79.90 -25.26 -16.80
C ALA A 48 -78.93 -24.63 -17.81
N ILE A 49 -79.24 -24.66 -19.11
CA ILE A 49 -78.47 -23.99 -20.17
C ILE A 49 -78.50 -22.46 -19.99
N ASN A 50 -79.65 -21.89 -19.63
CA ASN A 50 -79.77 -20.44 -19.40
C ASN A 50 -79.05 -19.99 -18.12
N GLU A 51 -79.07 -20.81 -17.06
CA GLU A 51 -78.26 -20.60 -15.85
C GLU A 51 -76.76 -20.65 -16.16
N LEU A 52 -76.29 -21.70 -16.86
CA LEU A 52 -74.89 -21.80 -17.32
C LEU A 52 -74.48 -20.62 -18.22
N LYS A 53 -75.37 -20.16 -19.10
CA LYS A 53 -75.12 -18.99 -19.95
C LYS A 53 -74.99 -17.72 -19.11
N SER A 54 -75.80 -17.58 -18.07
CA SER A 54 -75.71 -16.47 -17.12
C SER A 54 -74.41 -16.52 -16.32
N ASP A 55 -74.03 -17.71 -15.82
CA ASP A 55 -72.79 -17.92 -15.06
C ASP A 55 -71.54 -17.71 -15.91
N ILE A 56 -71.52 -18.21 -17.15
CA ILE A 56 -70.42 -17.98 -18.09
C ILE A 56 -70.32 -16.48 -18.42
N LYS A 57 -71.45 -15.79 -18.59
CA LYS A 57 -71.45 -14.34 -18.80
C LYS A 57 -70.91 -13.60 -17.57
N GLY A 58 -71.29 -14.02 -16.37
CA GLY A 58 -70.78 -13.49 -15.10
C GLY A 58 -69.28 -13.70 -14.93
N HIS A 59 -68.79 -14.92 -15.13
CA HIS A 59 -67.36 -15.25 -15.09
C HIS A 59 -66.57 -14.47 -16.14
N ASN A 60 -67.09 -14.34 -17.37
CA ASN A 60 -66.43 -13.56 -18.42
C ASN A 60 -66.33 -12.07 -18.06
N GLU A 61 -67.36 -11.48 -17.45
CA GLU A 61 -67.28 -10.10 -16.96
C GLU A 61 -66.31 -9.96 -15.78
N CYS A 62 -66.29 -10.93 -14.86
CA CYS A 62 -65.32 -10.96 -13.76
C CYS A 62 -63.88 -11.03 -14.27
N LEU A 63 -63.58 -11.95 -15.19
CA LEU A 63 -62.26 -12.09 -15.80
C LEU A 63 -61.83 -10.83 -16.57
N LYS A 64 -62.76 -10.16 -17.26
CA LYS A 64 -62.47 -8.87 -17.91
C LYS A 64 -62.03 -7.82 -16.88
N GLN A 65 -62.72 -7.73 -15.75
CA GLN A 65 -62.35 -6.79 -14.69
C GLN A 65 -60.98 -7.12 -14.08
N GLU A 66 -60.70 -8.40 -13.82
CA GLU A 66 -59.39 -8.84 -13.32
C GLU A 66 -58.26 -8.53 -14.31
N ILE A 67 -58.47 -8.74 -15.61
CA ILE A 67 -57.48 -8.41 -16.66
C ILE A 67 -57.24 -6.89 -16.71
N ILE A 68 -58.30 -6.07 -16.60
CA ILE A 68 -58.18 -4.61 -16.57
C ILE A 68 -57.39 -4.18 -15.32
N GLN A 69 -57.69 -4.76 -14.16
CA GLN A 69 -57.00 -4.47 -12.91
C GLN A 69 -55.52 -4.87 -13.00
N LEU A 70 -55.20 -6.08 -13.47
CA LEU A 70 -53.82 -6.53 -13.67
C LEU A 70 -53.07 -5.62 -14.63
N ARG A 71 -53.71 -5.19 -15.73
CA ARG A 71 -53.12 -4.25 -16.68
C ARG A 71 -52.79 -2.92 -16.01
N GLN A 72 -53.69 -2.39 -15.17
CA GLN A 72 -53.46 -1.15 -14.42
C GLN A 72 -52.32 -1.30 -13.41
N GLU A 73 -52.28 -2.41 -12.66
CA GLU A 73 -51.21 -2.69 -11.70
C GLU A 73 -49.84 -2.85 -12.38
N VAL A 74 -49.79 -3.56 -13.51
CA VAL A 74 -48.57 -3.74 -14.30
C VAL A 74 -48.10 -2.41 -14.87
N ASN A 75 -49.00 -1.60 -15.44
CA ASN A 75 -48.65 -0.28 -15.94
C ASN A 75 -48.13 0.63 -14.81
N GLY A 76 -48.78 0.64 -13.65
CA GLY A 76 -48.31 1.42 -12.51
C GLY A 76 -46.92 0.98 -12.02
N LYS A 77 -46.65 -0.34 -11.99
CA LYS A 77 -45.30 -0.86 -11.69
C LYS A 77 -44.29 -0.47 -12.77
N LEU A 78 -44.67 -0.49 -14.04
CA LEU A 78 -43.82 -0.10 -15.16
C LEU A 78 -43.47 1.39 -15.11
N ASP A 79 -44.43 2.26 -14.84
CA ASP A 79 -44.22 3.72 -14.69
C ASP A 79 -43.28 4.03 -13.51
N ASN A 80 -43.44 3.31 -12.40
CA ASN A 80 -42.54 3.41 -11.26
C ASN A 80 -41.11 2.98 -11.62
N LEU A 81 -40.95 1.90 -12.41
CA LEU A 81 -39.65 1.45 -12.89
C LEU A 81 -39.01 2.46 -13.85
N VAL A 82 -39.78 3.03 -14.79
CA VAL A 82 -39.31 4.06 -15.71
C VAL A 82 -38.80 5.27 -14.93
N THR A 83 -39.56 5.72 -13.93
CA THR A 83 -39.16 6.85 -13.07
C THR A 83 -37.89 6.53 -12.27
N ALA A 84 -37.78 5.32 -11.71
CA ALA A 84 -36.59 4.90 -10.97
C ALA A 84 -35.35 4.78 -11.88
N VAL A 85 -35.50 4.26 -13.10
CA VAL A 85 -34.42 4.17 -14.10
C VAL A 85 -33.98 5.56 -14.54
N GLN A 86 -34.91 6.49 -14.78
CA GLN A 86 -34.56 7.88 -15.11
C GLN A 86 -33.79 8.54 -13.98
N SER A 87 -34.25 8.40 -12.73
CA SER A 87 -33.54 8.93 -11.56
C SER A 87 -32.14 8.34 -11.39
N LEU A 88 -31.96 7.04 -11.69
CA LEU A 88 -30.64 6.42 -11.70
C LEU A 88 -29.75 6.95 -12.83
N SER A 89 -30.31 7.18 -14.02
CA SER A 89 -29.59 7.78 -15.16
C SER A 89 -29.08 9.16 -14.79
N ASP A 90 -29.94 10.03 -14.25
CA ASP A 90 -29.56 11.39 -13.88
C ASP A 90 -28.44 11.40 -12.81
N ARG A 91 -28.49 10.46 -11.85
CA ARG A 91 -27.44 10.28 -10.84
C ARG A 91 -26.12 9.77 -11.44
N VAL A 92 -26.18 8.89 -12.43
CA VAL A 92 -24.98 8.42 -13.14
C VAL A 92 -24.35 9.58 -13.92
N ASP A 93 -25.17 10.36 -14.64
CA ASP A 93 -24.71 11.52 -15.41
C ASP A 93 -24.07 12.59 -14.51
N GLU A 94 -24.50 12.75 -13.25
CA GLU A 94 -23.85 13.63 -12.27
C GLU A 94 -22.53 13.03 -11.73
N LEU A 95 -22.48 11.72 -11.52
CA LEU A 95 -21.31 11.04 -10.95
C LEU A 95 -20.15 10.92 -11.94
N GLU A 96 -20.41 10.70 -13.22
CA GLU A 96 -19.39 10.58 -14.26
C GLU A 96 -18.38 11.75 -14.28
N PRO A 97 -18.79 13.03 -14.36
CA PRO A 97 -17.84 14.16 -14.36
C PRO A 97 -17.13 14.32 -13.02
N ARG A 98 -17.78 13.99 -11.90
CA ARG A 98 -17.16 14.03 -10.57
C ARG A 98 -16.06 12.98 -10.44
N VAL A 99 -16.29 11.77 -10.96
CA VAL A 99 -15.29 10.70 -11.00
C VAL A 99 -14.15 11.09 -11.93
N GLU A 100 -14.44 11.61 -13.12
CA GLU A 100 -13.41 12.10 -14.04
C GLU A 100 -12.53 13.20 -13.41
N GLN A 101 -13.15 14.14 -12.68
CA GLN A 101 -12.41 15.17 -11.96
C GLN A 101 -11.52 14.54 -10.88
N VAL A 102 -12.04 13.64 -10.06
CA VAL A 102 -11.25 12.97 -9.00
C VAL A 102 -10.10 12.15 -9.59
N GLU A 103 -10.31 11.46 -10.71
CA GLU A 103 -9.27 10.75 -11.44
C GLU A 103 -8.16 11.72 -11.88
N GLY A 104 -8.51 12.85 -12.49
CA GLY A 104 -7.54 13.87 -12.93
C GLY A 104 -6.74 14.47 -11.78
N TRP A 105 -7.39 14.80 -10.66
CA TRP A 105 -6.70 15.31 -9.47
C TRP A 105 -5.79 14.25 -8.85
N THR A 106 -6.18 12.97 -8.91
CA THR A 106 -5.35 11.88 -8.41
C THR A 106 -4.09 11.72 -9.27
N GLU A 107 -4.23 11.78 -10.60
CA GLU A 107 -3.11 11.75 -11.53
C GLU A 107 -2.12 12.91 -11.28
N GLU A 108 -2.61 14.15 -11.23
CA GLU A 108 -1.78 15.33 -10.95
C GLU A 108 -1.10 15.25 -9.57
N ALA A 109 -1.83 14.82 -8.54
CA ALA A 109 -1.28 14.62 -7.20
C ALA A 109 -0.16 13.55 -7.21
N THR A 110 -0.35 12.45 -7.95
CA THR A 110 0.68 11.41 -8.06
C THR A 110 1.92 11.87 -8.82
N GLU A 111 1.75 12.63 -9.89
CA GLU A 111 2.87 13.19 -10.66
C GLU A 111 3.66 14.19 -9.80
N THR A 112 2.97 15.13 -9.15
CA THR A 112 3.60 16.11 -8.25
C THR A 112 4.36 15.42 -7.12
N LEU A 113 3.75 14.44 -6.44
CA LEU A 113 4.45 13.63 -5.41
C LEU A 113 5.71 12.95 -5.95
N CYS A 114 5.68 12.42 -7.17
CA CYS A 114 6.85 11.81 -7.80
C CYS A 114 7.97 12.85 -8.03
N THR A 115 7.63 14.06 -8.48
CA THR A 115 8.62 15.13 -8.64
C THR A 115 9.23 15.55 -7.31
N TYR A 116 8.41 15.68 -6.25
CA TYR A 116 8.88 16.01 -4.91
C TYR A 116 9.80 14.94 -4.33
N LEU A 117 9.47 13.65 -4.48
CA LEU A 117 10.33 12.55 -4.02
C LEU A 117 11.68 12.53 -4.75
N LYS A 118 11.68 12.77 -6.06
CA LYS A 118 12.93 12.90 -6.85
C LYS A 118 13.77 14.07 -6.36
N GLN A 119 13.15 15.23 -6.11
CA GLN A 119 13.84 16.41 -5.57
C GLN A 119 14.38 16.15 -4.16
N GLN A 120 13.59 15.55 -3.27
CA GLN A 120 14.00 15.19 -1.91
C GLN A 120 15.21 14.25 -1.93
N ARG A 121 15.21 13.22 -2.78
CA ARG A 121 16.37 12.33 -2.96
C ARG A 121 17.61 13.11 -3.42
N SER A 122 17.45 14.00 -4.41
CA SER A 122 18.55 14.85 -4.89
C SER A 122 19.11 15.74 -3.78
N LEU A 123 18.24 16.34 -2.97
CA LEU A 123 18.63 17.18 -1.83
C LEU A 123 19.36 16.36 -0.76
N GLN A 124 18.85 15.18 -0.39
CA GLN A 124 19.50 14.30 0.58
C GLN A 124 20.90 13.86 0.11
N GLN A 125 21.07 13.57 -1.19
CA GLN A 125 22.37 13.26 -1.77
C GLN A 125 23.33 14.45 -1.69
N LYS A 126 22.87 15.66 -2.04
CA LYS A 126 23.67 16.89 -1.95
C LYS A 126 24.07 17.21 -0.51
N LEU A 127 23.16 17.07 0.45
CA LEU A 127 23.45 17.26 1.88
C LEU A 127 24.50 16.26 2.37
N THR A 128 24.35 14.98 2.01
CA THR A 128 25.32 13.94 2.37
C THR A 128 26.70 14.22 1.78
N ASP A 129 26.77 14.71 0.54
CA ASP A 129 28.01 15.08 -0.14
C ASP A 129 28.69 16.31 0.50
N LEU A 130 27.92 17.35 0.83
CA LEU A 130 28.42 18.53 1.54
C LEU A 130 28.97 18.15 2.93
N GLU A 131 28.22 17.35 3.68
CA GLU A 131 28.65 16.85 4.99
C GLU A 131 29.94 16.02 4.86
N SER A 132 30.00 15.13 3.87
CA SER A 132 31.18 14.28 3.62
C SER A 132 32.41 15.08 3.21
N ARG A 133 32.24 16.16 2.43
CA ARG A 133 33.34 17.09 2.11
C ARG A 133 33.82 17.84 3.35
N SER A 134 32.91 18.33 4.18
CA SER A 134 33.24 19.02 5.43
C SER A 134 34.01 18.14 6.42
N ARG A 135 33.69 16.84 6.46
CA ARG A 135 34.33 15.86 7.35
C ARG A 135 35.54 15.14 6.74
N ARG A 136 35.94 15.45 5.50
CA ARG A 136 36.98 14.71 4.77
C ARG A 136 38.34 14.68 5.48
N ASN A 137 38.69 15.77 6.13
CA ASN A 137 39.93 15.91 6.90
C ASN A 137 39.77 15.50 8.38
N ASN A 138 38.63 14.93 8.75
CA ASN A 138 38.38 14.48 10.11
C ASN A 138 38.64 12.97 10.25
N ILE A 139 39.08 12.56 11.44
CA ILE A 139 39.09 11.17 11.90
C ILE A 139 38.32 11.05 13.21
N ARG A 140 37.95 9.83 13.55
CA ARG A 140 37.39 9.47 14.85
C ARG A 140 38.30 8.48 15.56
N ILE A 141 38.57 8.76 16.82
CA ILE A 141 39.28 7.88 17.74
C ILE A 141 38.26 7.31 18.74
N PHE A 142 38.17 5.99 18.80
CA PHE A 142 37.26 5.25 19.67
C PHE A 142 38.03 4.54 20.78
N GLY A 143 37.43 4.40 21.96
CA GLY A 143 37.97 3.58 23.06
C GLY A 143 38.77 4.32 24.13
N VAL A 144 39.13 5.59 23.90
CA VAL A 144 39.82 6.45 24.89
C VAL A 144 38.92 6.65 26.12
N ALA A 145 39.40 6.37 27.33
CA ALA A 145 38.55 6.51 28.53
C ALA A 145 38.22 7.98 28.81
N GLU A 146 37.03 8.26 29.33
CA GLU A 146 36.62 9.63 29.56
C GLU A 146 37.43 10.27 30.70
N GLY A 147 38.11 11.39 30.41
CA GLY A 147 38.93 12.11 31.39
C GLY A 147 40.43 11.85 31.25
N GLU A 148 40.84 10.86 30.44
CA GLU A 148 42.26 10.63 30.12
C GLU A 148 42.90 11.81 29.38
N GLU A 149 42.09 12.66 28.74
CA GLU A 149 42.61 13.81 27.99
C GLU A 149 43.07 14.97 28.86
N GLY A 150 42.72 14.94 30.16
CA GLY A 150 42.96 16.05 31.06
C GLY A 150 42.31 17.35 30.57
N ASN A 151 43.07 18.44 30.62
CA ASN A 151 42.56 19.78 30.34
C ASN A 151 42.48 20.12 28.83
N SER A 152 43.20 19.39 27.97
CA SER A 152 43.26 19.68 26.53
C SER A 152 43.25 18.42 25.68
N VAL A 153 42.11 18.18 25.02
CA VAL A 153 41.93 17.08 24.08
C VAL A 153 42.92 17.18 22.91
N LEU A 154 43.25 18.40 22.47
CA LEU A 154 44.20 18.61 21.37
C LEU A 154 45.61 18.14 21.76
N GLN A 155 46.12 18.57 22.91
CA GLN A 155 47.45 18.17 23.37
C GLN A 155 47.53 16.67 23.66
N PHE A 156 46.46 16.10 24.23
CA PHE A 156 46.35 14.66 24.43
C PHE A 156 46.46 13.90 23.11
N VAL A 157 45.63 14.26 22.12
CA VAL A 157 45.60 13.59 20.81
C VAL A 157 46.94 13.72 20.09
N GLU A 158 47.57 14.89 20.13
CA GLU A 158 48.87 15.09 19.49
C GLU A 158 49.95 14.19 20.10
N LYS A 159 50.06 14.18 21.43
CA LYS A 159 51.00 13.31 22.15
C LYS A 159 50.70 11.83 21.90
N PHE A 160 49.41 11.46 21.93
CA PHE A 160 48.95 10.09 21.73
C PHE A 160 49.27 9.57 20.33
N ILE A 161 49.02 10.37 19.28
CA ILE A 161 49.36 10.00 17.90
C ILE A 161 50.88 9.84 17.75
N LYS A 162 51.67 10.77 18.29
CA LYS A 162 53.14 10.72 18.21
C LYS A 162 53.74 9.54 18.99
N SER A 163 53.15 9.15 20.13
CA SER A 163 53.63 8.01 20.92
C SER A 163 53.25 6.67 20.30
N GLU A 164 52.03 6.54 19.78
CA GLU A 164 51.52 5.26 19.28
C GLU A 164 51.87 4.98 17.82
N LEU A 165 52.13 6.01 17.02
CA LEU A 165 52.39 5.87 15.58
C LEU A 165 53.80 6.40 15.27
N PRO A 166 54.83 5.53 15.20
CA PRO A 166 56.24 5.93 15.03
C PRO A 166 56.49 6.81 13.80
N ALA A 167 55.80 6.54 12.69
CA ALA A 167 55.92 7.32 11.46
C ALA A 167 55.36 8.76 11.57
N SER A 168 54.70 9.09 12.70
CA SER A 168 54.11 10.41 12.97
C SER A 168 54.93 11.21 13.99
N GLN A 169 56.03 10.65 14.53
CA GLN A 169 56.77 11.24 15.64
C GLN A 169 57.39 12.59 15.29
N ASP A 170 58.03 12.68 14.11
CA ASP A 170 58.67 13.90 13.60
C ASP A 170 57.75 14.75 12.73
N LEU A 171 56.50 14.31 12.53
CA LEU A 171 55.54 14.99 11.68
C LEU A 171 54.85 16.12 12.44
N ASP A 172 54.79 17.30 11.84
CA ASP A 172 53.86 18.34 12.24
C ASP A 172 52.44 17.92 11.84
N LEU A 173 51.65 17.49 12.83
CA LEU A 173 50.31 16.95 12.59
C LEU A 173 49.32 18.03 12.13
N LYS A 174 49.61 19.32 12.34
CA LYS A 174 48.72 20.45 11.99
C LYS A 174 47.25 20.20 12.32
N ILE A 175 46.98 19.80 13.56
CA ILE A 175 45.61 19.55 14.06
C ILE A 175 44.93 20.91 14.26
N GLN A 176 43.83 21.14 13.54
CA GLN A 176 43.03 22.37 13.67
C GLN A 176 42.07 22.30 14.86
N ARG A 177 41.47 21.13 15.09
CA ARG A 177 40.46 20.93 16.14
C ARG A 177 40.51 19.50 16.67
N ALA A 178 40.33 19.34 17.97
CA ALA A 178 40.13 18.04 18.59
C ALA A 178 39.14 18.18 19.74
N HIS A 179 38.08 17.38 19.73
CA HIS A 179 37.04 17.42 20.75
C HIS A 179 36.31 16.07 20.85
N ARG A 180 35.76 15.76 22.02
CA ARG A 180 34.79 14.66 22.17
C ARG A 180 33.51 15.03 21.43
N THR A 181 32.81 14.04 20.89
CA THR A 181 31.46 14.26 20.37
C THR A 181 30.52 14.85 21.43
N LEU A 182 29.63 15.75 21.01
CA LEU A 182 28.66 16.45 21.86
C LEU A 182 27.55 15.56 22.46
N ALA A 183 27.65 14.24 22.33
CA ALA A 183 26.73 13.32 22.98
C ALA A 183 26.82 13.44 24.52
N PRO A 184 25.74 13.14 25.26
CA PRO A 184 25.78 13.06 26.72
C PRO A 184 26.91 12.14 27.19
N ARG A 185 27.51 12.48 28.33
CA ARG A 185 28.59 11.70 28.94
C ARG A 185 28.14 10.24 29.09
N SER A 186 28.98 9.30 28.64
CA SER A 186 28.65 7.88 28.74
C SER A 186 28.56 7.47 30.21
N ARG A 187 27.61 6.59 30.54
CA ARG A 187 27.58 5.91 31.84
C ARG A 187 28.81 5.00 31.96
N SER A 188 29.19 4.62 33.18
CA SER A 188 30.40 3.82 33.41
C SER A 188 30.41 2.45 32.69
N ASP A 189 29.24 1.94 32.32
CA ASP A 189 29.00 0.69 31.59
C ASP A 189 28.90 0.87 30.07
N ALA A 190 28.79 2.10 29.59
CA ALA A 190 28.63 2.43 28.17
C ALA A 190 29.99 2.72 27.51
N PRO A 191 30.11 2.50 26.18
CA PRO A 191 31.34 2.82 25.46
C PRO A 191 31.65 4.32 25.53
N PRO A 192 32.93 4.71 25.70
CA PRO A 192 33.30 6.11 25.84
C PRO A 192 33.04 6.89 24.54
N ARG A 193 32.71 8.18 24.67
CA ARG A 193 32.41 9.06 23.53
C ARG A 193 33.61 9.16 22.58
N PRO A 194 33.44 9.03 21.26
CA PRO A 194 34.56 9.18 20.34
C PRO A 194 35.16 10.59 20.36
N ILE A 195 36.46 10.68 20.11
CA ILE A 195 37.14 11.95 19.87
C ILE A 195 37.16 12.20 18.36
N VAL A 196 36.70 13.38 17.95
CA VAL A 196 36.77 13.87 16.57
C VAL A 196 37.99 14.78 16.45
N VAL A 197 38.86 14.46 15.50
CA VAL A 197 40.09 15.22 15.23
C VAL A 197 40.05 15.71 13.80
N GLY A 198 40.18 17.02 13.59
CA GLY A 198 40.22 17.65 12.29
C GLY A 198 41.64 18.15 11.97
N PHE A 199 42.18 17.70 10.85
CA PHE A 199 43.51 18.08 10.36
C PHE A 199 43.42 19.20 9.33
N LEU A 200 44.48 20.00 9.22
CA LEU A 200 44.61 20.99 8.15
C LEU A 200 44.76 20.31 6.78
N GLU A 201 45.60 19.28 6.70
CA GLU A 201 45.97 18.62 5.45
C GLU A 201 45.37 17.20 5.36
N PHE A 202 44.76 16.89 4.21
CA PHE A 202 44.17 15.58 3.94
C PHE A 202 45.24 14.46 3.92
N THR A 203 46.43 14.76 3.40
CA THR A 203 47.58 13.86 3.32
C THR A 203 48.03 13.38 4.70
N THR A 204 48.15 14.29 5.66
CA THR A 204 48.48 13.99 7.06
C THR A 204 47.43 13.07 7.69
N LYS A 205 46.15 13.39 7.50
CA LYS A 205 45.03 12.56 7.97
C LYS A 205 45.07 11.14 7.40
N GLU A 206 45.31 10.98 6.09
CA GLU A 206 45.39 9.67 5.43
C GLU A 206 46.61 8.86 5.89
N LEU A 207 47.75 9.51 6.11
CA LEU A 207 48.95 8.86 6.63
C LEU A 207 48.69 8.28 8.02
N ILE A 208 48.14 9.09 8.93
CA ILE A 208 47.82 8.67 10.30
C ILE A 208 46.85 7.47 10.30
N LEU A 209 45.78 7.53 9.51
CA LEU A 209 44.84 6.41 9.41
C LEU A 209 45.51 5.14 8.88
N ARG A 210 46.37 5.27 7.87
CA ARG A 210 47.07 4.13 7.28
C ARG A 210 48.00 3.47 8.29
N GLU A 211 48.76 4.26 9.05
CA GLU A 211 49.66 3.75 10.08
C GLU A 211 48.89 3.09 11.23
N ALA A 212 47.79 3.70 11.67
CA ALA A 212 46.92 3.10 12.68
C ALA A 212 46.34 1.75 12.22
N TRP A 213 45.88 1.66 10.96
CA TRP A 213 45.36 0.42 10.39
C TRP A 213 46.44 -0.64 10.13
N LYS A 214 47.68 -0.24 9.82
CA LYS A 214 48.83 -1.15 9.72
C LYS A 214 49.17 -1.77 11.07
N LYS A 215 49.17 -0.97 12.15
CA LYS A 215 49.44 -1.45 13.52
C LYS A 215 48.37 -2.43 14.02
N ARG A 216 47.14 -2.36 13.48
CA ARG A 216 45.94 -3.20 13.77
C ARG A 216 45.40 -3.14 15.21
N LYS A 217 46.27 -3.19 16.22
CA LYS A 217 45.92 -3.16 17.64
C LYS A 217 46.71 -2.05 18.32
N ILE A 218 46.01 -1.01 18.75
CA ILE A 218 46.55 0.08 19.56
C ILE A 218 45.91 -0.04 20.93
N GLN A 219 46.67 -0.43 21.93
CA GLN A 219 46.14 -0.73 23.26
C GLN A 219 46.69 0.28 24.27
N VAL A 220 45.80 0.92 25.02
CA VAL A 220 46.13 1.81 26.13
C VAL A 220 45.52 1.21 27.39
N GLY A 221 46.38 0.76 28.31
CA GLY A 221 45.96 -0.06 29.44
C GLY A 221 45.28 -1.35 28.98
N GLU A 222 44.04 -1.55 29.40
CA GLU A 222 43.22 -2.70 29.02
C GLU A 222 42.30 -2.44 27.81
N ARG A 223 42.26 -1.21 27.29
CA ARG A 223 41.30 -0.80 26.25
C ARG A 223 41.94 -0.79 24.87
N LEU A 224 41.19 -1.29 23.89
CA LEU A 224 41.57 -1.26 22.49
C LEU A 224 41.07 0.03 21.85
N ILE A 225 41.98 0.77 21.23
CA ILE A 225 41.71 2.03 20.55
C ILE A 225 41.63 1.80 19.06
N TYR A 226 40.61 2.40 18.44
CA TYR A 226 40.37 2.30 17.00
C TYR A 226 40.35 3.67 16.35
N PHE A 227 40.94 3.75 15.17
CA PHE A 227 40.94 4.92 14.31
C PHE A 227 40.07 4.61 13.09
N ASP A 228 39.14 5.50 12.77
CA ASP A 228 38.37 5.41 11.52
C ASP A 228 38.08 6.82 10.98
N HIS A 229 37.53 6.88 9.77
CA HIS A 229 37.03 8.09 9.17
C HIS A 229 35.83 8.65 9.95
N ASP A 230 35.68 9.98 9.96
CA ASP A 230 34.44 10.63 10.39
C ASP A 230 33.44 10.68 9.23
N TYR A 231 32.78 9.56 8.96
CA TYR A 231 31.75 9.51 7.91
C TYR A 231 30.46 10.23 8.32
N ALA A 232 29.77 10.82 7.34
CA ALA A 232 28.41 11.32 7.48
C ALA A 232 27.45 10.20 7.90
N SER A 233 26.37 10.56 8.58
CA SER A 233 25.41 9.62 9.18
C SER A 233 24.83 8.64 8.14
N GLU A 234 24.44 9.14 6.97
CA GLU A 234 23.92 8.33 5.85
C GLU A 234 24.95 7.34 5.30
N ILE A 235 26.22 7.75 5.24
CA ILE A 235 27.31 6.87 4.81
C ILE A 235 27.54 5.77 5.84
N VAL A 236 27.44 6.09 7.14
CA VAL A 236 27.49 5.09 8.21
C VAL A 236 26.31 4.12 8.12
N LYS A 237 25.09 4.60 7.83
CA LYS A 237 23.89 3.76 7.63
C LYS A 237 24.12 2.76 6.49
N LYS A 238 24.54 3.23 5.31
CA LYS A 238 24.91 2.36 4.17
C LYS A 238 26.01 1.36 4.51
N ARG A 239 27.05 1.78 5.23
CA ARG A 239 28.14 0.88 5.65
C ARG A 239 27.67 -0.21 6.62
N LYS A 240 26.65 0.07 7.43
CA LYS A 240 26.04 -0.88 8.37
C LYS A 240 25.20 -1.93 7.64
N GLU A 241 24.60 -1.60 6.50
CA GLU A 241 23.87 -2.57 5.67
C GLU A 241 24.78 -3.74 5.23
N TYR A 242 26.08 -3.51 5.08
CA TYR A 242 27.02 -4.59 4.77
C TYR A 242 27.43 -5.46 5.98
N ASN A 243 27.00 -5.17 7.21
CA ASN A 243 27.56 -5.83 8.41
C ASN A 243 27.35 -7.35 8.42
N TRP A 244 26.18 -7.82 7.98
CA TRP A 244 25.90 -9.25 7.89
C TRP A 244 26.71 -9.91 6.77
N ILE A 245 26.93 -9.24 5.64
CA ILE A 245 27.83 -9.68 4.57
C ILE A 245 29.27 -9.79 5.10
N LYS A 246 29.75 -8.77 5.82
CA LYS A 246 31.09 -8.77 6.44
C LYS A 246 31.26 -9.94 7.40
N LYS A 247 30.22 -10.26 8.18
CA LYS A 247 30.23 -11.41 9.11
C LYS A 247 30.38 -12.72 8.34
N ALA A 248 29.59 -12.92 7.27
CA ALA A 248 29.68 -14.11 6.42
C ALA A 248 31.04 -14.25 5.73
N LEU A 249 31.56 -13.15 5.14
CA LEU A 249 32.88 -13.15 4.50
C LEU A 249 34.01 -13.44 5.49
N LYS A 250 33.92 -12.88 6.71
CA LYS A 250 34.90 -13.14 7.78
C LYS A 250 34.88 -14.60 8.22
N GLN A 251 33.71 -15.22 8.37
CA GLN A 251 33.59 -16.65 8.70
C GLN A 251 34.21 -17.55 7.64
N LYS A 252 34.15 -17.13 6.36
CA LYS A 252 34.73 -17.86 5.23
C LYS A 252 36.18 -17.49 4.93
N GLY A 253 36.79 -16.61 5.73
CA GLY A 253 38.17 -16.16 5.51
C GLY A 253 38.41 -15.35 4.24
N ILE A 254 37.35 -14.79 3.64
CA ILE A 254 37.45 -14.03 2.39
C ILE A 254 37.86 -12.60 2.71
N ARG A 255 38.88 -12.08 2.01
CA ARG A 255 39.34 -10.70 2.18
C ARG A 255 38.34 -9.73 1.55
N PHE A 256 37.98 -8.70 2.29
CA PHE A 256 37.11 -7.62 1.81
C PHE A 256 37.58 -6.25 2.31
N GLN A 257 37.09 -5.20 1.65
CA GLN A 257 37.30 -3.80 2.00
C GLN A 257 35.99 -3.04 1.81
N THR A 258 35.77 -1.98 2.58
CA THR A 258 34.59 -1.11 2.40
C THR A 258 35.05 0.32 2.10
N PRO A 259 35.51 0.61 0.86
CA PRO A 259 35.87 1.97 0.46
C PRO A 259 34.62 2.85 0.40
N TYR A 260 34.59 3.90 1.24
CA TYR A 260 33.47 4.85 1.33
C TYR A 260 32.11 4.14 1.54
N THR A 261 31.27 4.03 0.51
CA THR A 261 29.98 3.32 0.54
C THR A 261 30.00 1.95 -0.09
N ASN A 262 31.04 1.60 -0.84
CA ASN A 262 31.03 0.39 -1.66
C ASN A 262 31.66 -0.78 -0.89
N MET A 263 31.27 -2.00 -1.24
CA MET A 263 31.91 -3.21 -0.74
C MET A 263 32.80 -3.80 -1.83
N ARG A 264 34.09 -3.97 -1.54
CA ARG A 264 35.05 -4.62 -2.41
C ARG A 264 35.39 -5.99 -1.84
N ILE A 265 35.15 -7.05 -2.61
CA ILE A 265 35.42 -8.43 -2.21
C ILE A 265 36.52 -8.99 -3.10
N HIS A 266 37.53 -9.61 -2.48
CA HIS A 266 38.63 -10.27 -3.18
C HIS A 266 38.31 -11.75 -3.34
N TRP A 267 37.78 -12.11 -4.50
CA TRP A 267 37.50 -13.49 -4.86
C TRP A 267 38.74 -14.18 -5.47
N ALA A 268 38.69 -15.50 -5.57
CA ALA A 268 39.68 -16.27 -6.33
C ALA A 268 39.71 -15.86 -7.82
N THR A 269 38.55 -15.47 -8.38
CA THR A 269 38.40 -15.03 -9.77
C THR A 269 38.84 -13.58 -10.02
N GLY A 270 39.16 -12.82 -8.97
CA GLY A 270 39.49 -11.40 -9.08
C GLY A 270 38.74 -10.52 -8.07
N VAL A 271 38.98 -9.22 -8.17
CA VAL A 271 38.40 -8.22 -7.26
C VAL A 271 37.11 -7.67 -7.83
N CYS A 272 36.01 -7.78 -7.08
CA CYS A 272 34.71 -7.22 -7.47
C CYS A 272 34.29 -6.13 -6.48
N THR A 273 33.68 -5.05 -6.99
CA THR A 273 33.16 -3.95 -6.16
C THR A 273 31.66 -3.82 -6.37
N TYR A 274 30.91 -3.80 -5.27
CA TYR A 274 29.45 -3.73 -5.24
C TYR A 274 29.00 -2.41 -4.65
N SER A 275 28.02 -1.79 -5.29
CA SER A 275 27.49 -0.48 -4.95
C SER A 275 26.42 -0.53 -3.85
N THR A 276 25.77 -1.68 -3.69
CA THR A 276 24.69 -1.89 -2.71
C THR A 276 24.86 -3.21 -1.97
N ALA A 277 24.25 -3.31 -0.78
CA ALA A 277 24.25 -4.56 -0.01
C ALA A 277 23.50 -5.68 -0.75
N GLN A 278 22.38 -5.36 -1.40
CA GLN A 278 21.57 -6.31 -2.18
C GLN A 278 22.33 -6.90 -3.39
N GLU A 279 23.13 -6.09 -4.08
CA GLU A 279 23.98 -6.55 -5.19
C GLU A 279 25.04 -7.54 -4.70
N ALA A 280 25.73 -7.19 -3.60
CA ALA A 280 26.70 -8.09 -2.97
C ALA A 280 26.02 -9.38 -2.48
N GLN A 281 24.83 -9.30 -1.90
CA GLN A 281 24.06 -10.46 -1.46
C GLN A 281 23.77 -11.44 -2.60
N ARG A 282 23.27 -10.92 -3.72
CA ARG A 282 22.90 -11.74 -4.88
C ARG A 282 24.11 -12.51 -5.39
N GLU A 283 25.28 -11.87 -5.42
CA GLU A 283 26.52 -12.53 -5.81
C GLU A 283 26.99 -13.56 -4.78
N LEU A 284 26.83 -13.30 -3.47
CA LEU A 284 27.11 -14.31 -2.44
C LEU A 284 26.18 -15.53 -2.58
N LYS A 285 24.87 -15.32 -2.77
CA LYS A 285 23.89 -16.40 -3.00
C LYS A 285 24.23 -17.20 -4.26
N LYS A 286 24.57 -16.53 -5.36
CA LYS A 286 25.00 -17.15 -6.62
C LYS A 286 26.22 -18.06 -6.45
N ARG A 287 27.12 -17.71 -5.52
CA ARG A 287 28.32 -18.50 -5.19
C ARG A 287 28.09 -19.53 -4.08
N GLY A 288 26.84 -19.77 -3.68
CA GLY A 288 26.48 -20.80 -2.70
C GLY A 288 26.66 -20.40 -1.24
N PHE A 289 26.81 -19.10 -0.93
CA PHE A 289 26.86 -18.63 0.45
C PHE A 289 25.45 -18.34 0.97
N THR A 290 25.06 -19.00 2.07
CA THR A 290 23.85 -18.66 2.81
C THR A 290 24.08 -17.35 3.55
N VAL A 291 23.30 -16.33 3.23
CA VAL A 291 23.35 -15.06 3.94
C VAL A 291 21.93 -14.63 4.30
N GLU A 292 21.61 -14.77 5.57
CA GLU A 292 20.35 -14.32 6.15
C GLU A 292 20.38 -12.79 6.29
N GLU A 293 19.40 -12.15 5.68
CA GLU A 293 19.16 -10.73 5.81
C GLU A 293 18.41 -10.49 7.12
N PRO A 294 18.86 -9.57 7.98
CA PRO A 294 18.01 -9.13 9.08
C PRO A 294 16.77 -8.45 8.48
N GLU A 295 15.58 -8.73 9.02
CA GLU A 295 14.34 -8.01 8.67
C GLU A 295 14.60 -6.50 8.79
N SER A 296 14.77 -5.85 7.65
CA SER A 296 15.04 -4.43 7.56
C SER A 296 13.75 -3.68 7.93
N THR A 297 13.89 -2.65 8.77
CA THR A 297 12.87 -1.60 8.98
C THR A 297 12.72 -0.79 7.70
N GLU A 298 12.11 -1.36 6.67
CA GLU A 298 11.95 -0.78 5.33
C GLU A 298 10.72 0.13 5.21
N GLY A 299 10.35 0.84 6.28
CA GLY A 299 9.20 1.75 6.24
C GLY A 299 9.30 2.82 5.15
N GLU A 300 10.52 3.31 4.87
CA GLU A 300 10.77 4.39 3.90
C GLU A 300 10.88 3.88 2.45
N SER A 301 11.56 2.74 2.22
CA SER A 301 11.70 2.17 0.87
C SER A 301 10.39 1.56 0.37
N LEU A 302 9.60 0.91 1.23
CA LEU A 302 8.31 0.34 0.81
C LEU A 302 7.31 1.42 0.39
N ALA A 303 7.32 2.59 1.02
CA ALA A 303 6.36 3.65 0.69
C ALA A 303 6.61 4.18 -0.73
N GLU A 304 7.87 4.40 -1.10
CA GLU A 304 8.24 4.83 -2.44
C GLU A 304 8.00 3.72 -3.48
N THR A 305 8.35 2.47 -3.17
CA THR A 305 8.09 1.32 -4.06
C THR A 305 6.58 1.10 -4.26
N ARG A 306 5.77 1.16 -3.19
CA ARG A 306 4.31 1.07 -3.27
C ARG A 306 3.69 2.23 -4.05
N LEU A 307 4.25 3.43 -3.92
CA LEU A 307 3.81 4.58 -4.71
C LEU A 307 4.08 4.29 -6.19
N LEU A 308 5.30 3.86 -6.55
CA LEU A 308 5.69 3.51 -7.92
C LEU A 308 4.86 2.35 -8.50
N GLU A 309 4.54 1.33 -7.71
CA GLU A 309 3.66 0.22 -8.11
C GLU A 309 2.21 0.68 -8.37
N ARG A 310 1.70 1.60 -7.55
CA ARG A 310 0.38 2.23 -7.77
C ARG A 310 0.33 3.08 -9.03
N MET A 311 1.47 3.60 -9.51
CA MET A 311 1.56 4.33 -10.79
C MET A 311 1.32 3.45 -12.03
N GLY A 312 1.37 2.11 -11.90
CA GLY A 312 1.15 1.19 -13.03
C GLY A 312 -0.28 1.16 -13.57
N TRP A 313 -1.23 1.77 -12.86
CA TRP A 313 -2.62 1.91 -13.31
C TRP A 313 -2.75 3.14 -14.20
N GLN A 314 -2.42 2.99 -15.48
CA GLN A 314 -2.72 4.01 -16.49
C GLN A 314 -4.17 3.92 -16.96
N ARG A 315 -4.78 5.09 -17.19
CA ARG A 315 -6.11 5.24 -17.78
C ARG A 315 -6.16 4.52 -19.14
N VAL A 316 -7.06 3.56 -19.30
CA VAL A 316 -7.31 2.93 -20.61
C VAL A 316 -8.04 3.95 -21.50
N ALA A 317 -7.27 4.72 -22.26
CA ALA A 317 -7.78 5.80 -23.11
C ALA A 317 -8.79 5.33 -24.19
N GLY A 318 -8.89 4.03 -24.47
CA GLY A 318 -9.66 3.49 -25.59
C GLY A 318 -11.15 3.18 -25.34
N ARG A 319 -11.72 3.44 -24.16
CA ARG A 319 -13.12 3.06 -23.87
C ARG A 319 -14.16 4.13 -24.21
N ARG A 320 -13.75 5.42 -24.26
CA ARG A 320 -14.68 6.55 -24.46
C ARG A 320 -15.19 6.65 -25.90
N GLU A 321 -14.36 6.37 -26.91
CA GLU A 321 -14.80 6.32 -28.32
C GLU A 321 -15.80 5.18 -28.58
N LYS A 322 -15.59 4.01 -27.95
CA LYS A 322 -16.51 2.87 -28.09
C LYS A 322 -17.83 3.10 -27.34
N GLY A 323 -17.80 3.78 -26.18
CA GLY A 323 -18.98 4.15 -25.41
C GLY A 323 -19.84 5.19 -26.13
N ALA A 324 -19.22 6.25 -26.68
CA ALA A 324 -19.91 7.27 -27.47
C ALA A 324 -20.53 6.68 -28.75
N ALA A 325 -19.80 5.83 -29.47
CA ALA A 325 -20.32 5.16 -30.66
C ALA A 325 -21.45 4.16 -30.35
N ALA A 326 -21.39 3.48 -29.19
CA ALA A 326 -22.46 2.59 -28.75
C ALA A 326 -23.71 3.36 -28.31
N ALA A 327 -23.55 4.49 -27.61
CA ALA A 327 -24.65 5.37 -27.22
C ALA A 327 -25.33 6.01 -28.44
N GLN A 328 -24.56 6.41 -29.45
CA GLN A 328 -25.10 6.96 -30.70
C GLN A 328 -25.92 5.90 -31.46
N ARG A 329 -25.40 4.66 -31.60
CA ARG A 329 -26.12 3.55 -32.23
C ARG A 329 -27.38 3.14 -31.46
N ALA A 330 -27.35 3.19 -30.13
CA ALA A 330 -28.52 2.92 -29.31
C ALA A 330 -29.60 3.99 -29.52
N LYS A 331 -29.20 5.26 -29.63
CA LYS A 331 -30.09 6.39 -29.89
C LYS A 331 -30.73 6.33 -31.29
N GLU A 332 -29.96 5.95 -32.31
CA GLU A 332 -30.47 5.74 -33.68
C GLU A 332 -31.48 4.59 -33.74
N LYS A 333 -31.18 3.45 -33.11
CA LYS A 333 -32.12 2.31 -33.04
C LYS A 333 -33.43 2.65 -32.31
N LEU A 334 -33.38 3.48 -31.27
CA LEU A 334 -34.58 3.94 -30.57
C LEU A 334 -35.44 4.85 -31.46
N GLN A 335 -34.82 5.70 -32.28
CA GLN A 335 -35.52 6.58 -33.21
C GLN A 335 -36.14 5.83 -34.39
N GLU A 336 -35.48 4.80 -34.91
CA GLU A 336 -36.07 3.90 -35.92
C GLU A 336 -37.29 3.16 -35.38
N PHE A 337 -37.23 2.67 -34.13
CA PHE A 337 -38.35 2.00 -33.48
C PHE A 337 -39.56 2.93 -33.27
N GLN A 338 -39.31 4.22 -33.00
CA GLN A 338 -40.36 5.23 -32.87
C GLN A 338 -41.01 5.63 -34.21
N ARG A 339 -40.26 5.59 -35.33
CA ARG A 339 -40.81 5.88 -36.67
C ARG A 339 -41.63 4.74 -37.25
N GLY A 340 -41.26 3.48 -36.99
CA GLY A 340 -42.03 2.32 -37.47
C GLY A 340 -43.46 2.23 -36.91
N HIS A 341 -43.74 2.91 -35.78
CA HIS A 341 -45.05 2.91 -35.15
C HIS A 341 -46.01 3.99 -35.70
N THR A 342 -45.51 4.94 -36.51
CA THR A 342 -46.31 6.03 -37.09
C THR A 342 -46.78 5.79 -38.52
N GLU A 343 -46.30 4.74 -39.20
CA GLU A 343 -46.66 4.44 -40.60
C GLU A 343 -47.77 3.37 -40.76
N ASP A 344 -48.18 2.70 -39.68
CA ASP A 344 -49.25 1.68 -39.67
C ASP A 344 -50.53 2.15 -38.92
N SER A 345 -50.98 3.39 -39.15
CA SER A 345 -52.29 3.89 -38.65
C SER A 345 -53.10 4.60 -39.72
#